data_AF-A0A497MW54-F1
#
_entry.id   AF-A0A497MW54-F1
#
_cell.length_a   1.000
_cell.length_b   1.000
_cell.length_c   1.000
_cell.angle_alpha   90.00
_cell.angle_beta   90.00
_cell.angle_gamma   90.00
#
_symmetry.space_group_name_H-M   'P 1'
#
loop_
_entity.id
_entity.type
_entity.pdbx_description
1 polymer ?
#
loop_
_entity_poly.entity_id
_entity_poly.type
_entity_poly.pdbx_seq_one_letter_code
_entity_poly.pdbx_strand_id
1 'polypeptide(L)'
;TVTGTSAEQGDDGNAGRGNRINGLITPCRQMSLEATAGKNPVSHVGKIYNLLAKITAEKVCNEVKGIREVYVKILSSIGKPITEPQIVSIHVNLEKGYSLRNIAADIKSIVYEETANVQKLTSQIIEGKFELF
;
A
#
# COMPACT_ATOMS: atom_id res chain seq x y z
N THR A 1 -27.33 -9.54 -18.76
CA THR A 1 -27.85 -9.74 -17.39
C THR A 1 -29.05 -8.83 -17.19
N VAL A 2 -30.00 -9.17 -16.32
CA VAL A 2 -31.21 -8.38 -15.99
C VAL A 2 -30.88 -7.29 -14.97
N THR A 3 -30.04 -7.62 -13.99
CA THR A 3 -29.64 -6.77 -12.85
C THR A 3 -28.29 -6.09 -13.04
N GLY A 4 -27.57 -6.36 -14.14
CA GLY A 4 -26.28 -5.75 -14.46
C GLY A 4 -25.05 -6.47 -13.87
N THR A 5 -25.21 -7.62 -13.22
CA THR A 5 -24.12 -8.44 -12.66
C THR A 5 -24.30 -9.93 -13.02
N SER A 6 -23.21 -10.68 -13.20
CA SER A 6 -23.27 -12.13 -13.46
C SER A 6 -23.67 -12.93 -12.22
N ALA A 7 -23.64 -12.33 -11.02
CA ALA A 7 -24.07 -12.96 -9.78
C ALA A 7 -25.54 -13.43 -9.82
N GLU A 8 -26.37 -12.86 -10.70
CA GLU A 8 -27.75 -13.32 -10.93
C GLU A 8 -27.83 -14.70 -11.62
N GLN A 9 -26.72 -15.20 -12.16
CA GLN A 9 -26.63 -16.37 -13.04
C GLN A 9 -25.59 -17.40 -12.55
N GLY A 10 -25.38 -17.48 -11.23
CA GLY A 10 -24.61 -18.57 -10.61
C GLY A 10 -23.12 -18.27 -10.37
N ASP A 11 -22.65 -17.06 -10.66
CA ASP A 11 -21.32 -16.61 -10.25
C ASP A 11 -21.29 -16.16 -8.78
N ASP A 12 -20.36 -16.69 -8.00
CA ASP A 12 -20.16 -16.31 -6.60
C ASP A 12 -18.94 -15.39 -6.40
N GLY A 13 -19.04 -14.45 -5.45
CA GLY A 13 -17.98 -13.50 -5.11
C GLY A 13 -17.54 -13.61 -3.65
N ASN A 14 -16.22 -13.54 -3.41
CA ASN A 14 -15.64 -13.59 -2.07
C ASN A 14 -14.64 -12.44 -1.85
N ALA A 15 -14.62 -11.89 -0.63
CA ALA A 15 -13.68 -10.85 -0.24
C ALA A 15 -12.22 -11.31 -0.45
N GLY A 16 -11.38 -10.42 -0.98
CA GLY A 16 -9.97 -10.72 -1.25
C GLY A 16 -9.68 -11.53 -2.52
N ARG A 17 -10.70 -11.87 -3.33
CA ARG A 17 -10.54 -12.61 -4.61
C ARG A 17 -10.51 -11.74 -5.86
N GLY A 18 -10.45 -10.42 -5.70
CA GLY A 18 -10.34 -9.46 -6.79
C GLY A 18 -9.05 -8.64 -6.74
N ASN A 19 -9.17 -7.36 -7.02
CA ASN A 19 -8.10 -6.38 -7.03
C ASN A 19 -7.35 -6.25 -5.70
N ARG A 20 -6.15 -5.67 -5.76
CA ARG A 20 -5.35 -5.26 -4.59
C ARG A 20 -5.66 -3.81 -4.23
N ILE A 21 -4.98 -3.27 -3.21
CA ILE A 21 -5.16 -1.90 -2.69
C ILE A 21 -5.03 -0.79 -3.76
N ASN A 22 -4.39 -1.09 -4.89
CA ASN A 22 -4.21 -0.16 -6.01
C ASN A 22 -5.27 -0.30 -7.11
N GLY A 23 -6.34 -1.06 -6.89
CA GLY A 23 -7.41 -1.25 -7.88
C GLY A 23 -7.09 -2.27 -8.97
N LEU A 24 -5.96 -2.99 -8.89
CA LEU A 24 -5.48 -3.87 -9.96
C LEU A 24 -5.05 -5.25 -9.45
N ILE A 25 -5.03 -6.23 -10.36
CA ILE A 25 -4.32 -7.50 -10.20
C ILE A 25 -3.11 -7.47 -11.15
N THR A 26 -1.91 -7.32 -10.59
CA THR A 26 -0.68 -7.07 -11.35
C THR A 26 0.28 -8.26 -11.25
N PRO A 27 0.15 -9.30 -12.10
CA PRO A 27 0.96 -10.53 -12.00
C PRO A 27 2.47 -10.28 -12.17
N CYS A 28 2.86 -9.21 -12.86
CA CYS A 28 4.26 -8.82 -13.04
C CYS A 28 4.79 -7.89 -11.94
N ARG A 29 4.01 -7.62 -10.88
CA ARG A 29 4.41 -6.78 -9.73
C ARG A 29 4.30 -7.57 -8.43
N GLN A 30 5.00 -7.10 -7.41
CA GLN A 30 4.92 -7.66 -6.06
C GLN A 30 3.56 -7.28 -5.45
N MET A 31 2.87 -8.25 -4.85
CA MET A 31 1.54 -8.04 -4.26
C MET A 31 1.46 -8.69 -2.89
N SER A 32 0.70 -8.08 -1.99
CA SER A 32 0.23 -8.74 -0.76
C SER A 32 -1.02 -9.57 -1.05
N LEU A 33 -1.11 -10.73 -0.42
CA LEU A 33 -2.31 -11.57 -0.46
C LEU A 33 -3.37 -11.15 0.56
N GLU A 34 -3.03 -10.25 1.48
CA GLU A 34 -3.96 -9.73 2.48
C GLU A 34 -5.15 -9.03 1.84
N ALA A 35 -6.35 -9.39 2.29
CA ALA A 35 -7.58 -8.71 1.90
C ALA A 35 -7.73 -7.44 2.75
N THR A 36 -7.98 -6.32 2.08
CA THR A 36 -8.14 -4.99 2.69
C THR A 36 -9.60 -4.68 3.02
N ALA A 37 -10.53 -5.12 2.16
CA ALA A 37 -11.96 -4.93 2.32
C ALA A 37 -12.50 -5.60 3.60
N GLY A 38 -13.38 -4.90 4.32
CA GLY A 38 -14.01 -5.40 5.56
C GLY A 38 -13.12 -5.45 6.81
N LYS A 39 -11.81 -5.22 6.70
CA LYS A 39 -10.89 -5.23 7.85
C LYS A 39 -10.95 -3.93 8.66
N ASN A 40 -10.72 -4.03 9.97
CA ASN A 40 -10.72 -2.91 10.91
C ASN A 40 -9.61 -1.89 10.53
N PRO A 41 -9.94 -0.62 10.25
CA PRO A 41 -8.97 0.39 9.83
C PRO A 41 -8.05 0.89 10.96
N VAL A 42 -8.31 0.53 12.22
CA VAL A 42 -7.53 0.94 13.39
C VAL A 42 -6.44 -0.08 13.72
N SER A 43 -6.78 -1.37 13.72
CA SER A 43 -5.91 -2.42 14.27
C SER A 43 -5.41 -3.44 13.25
N HIS A 44 -6.06 -3.58 12.09
CA HIS A 44 -5.67 -4.60 11.13
C HIS A 44 -4.49 -4.13 10.28
N VAL A 45 -3.27 -4.50 10.70
CA VAL A 45 -2.01 -4.14 10.03
C VAL A 45 -2.01 -4.43 8.53
N GLY A 46 -2.60 -5.55 8.08
CA GLY A 46 -2.66 -5.89 6.65
C GLY A 46 -3.40 -4.84 5.81
N LYS A 47 -4.40 -4.16 6.38
CA LYS A 47 -5.14 -3.10 5.68
C LYS A 47 -4.34 -1.80 5.69
N ILE A 48 -3.90 -1.41 6.89
CA ILE A 48 -3.19 -0.16 7.14
C ILE A 48 -1.87 -0.12 6.36
N TYR A 49 -1.08 -1.20 6.40
CA TYR A 49 0.24 -1.25 5.77
C TYR A 49 0.18 -1.39 4.25
N ASN A 50 -0.85 -2.02 3.69
CA ASN A 50 -1.04 -1.99 2.23
C ASN A 50 -1.33 -0.55 1.76
N LEU A 51 -2.18 0.19 2.48
CA LEU A 51 -2.45 1.59 2.14
C LEU A 51 -1.22 2.48 2.38
N LEU A 52 -0.55 2.33 3.52
CA LEU A 52 0.68 3.06 3.83
C LEU A 52 1.78 2.80 2.80
N ALA A 53 1.93 1.55 2.34
CA ALA A 53 2.89 1.20 1.31
C ALA A 53 2.55 1.87 -0.03
N LYS A 54 1.27 1.91 -0.43
CA LYS A 54 0.80 2.61 -1.62
C LYS A 54 1.10 4.11 -1.55
N ILE A 55 0.72 4.79 -0.46
CA ILE A 55 0.93 6.23 -0.27
C ILE A 55 2.43 6.56 -0.24
N THR A 56 3.21 5.79 0.52
CA THR A 56 4.67 5.97 0.57
C THR A 56 5.30 5.78 -0.81
N ALA A 57 4.88 4.78 -1.57
CA ALA A 57 5.39 4.53 -2.92
C ALA A 57 5.06 5.70 -3.87
N GLU A 58 3.82 6.18 -3.85
CA GLU A 58 3.38 7.32 -4.66
C GLU A 58 4.16 8.58 -4.32
N LYS A 59 4.31 8.88 -3.02
CA LYS A 59 5.05 10.05 -2.54
C LYS A 59 6.52 10.00 -2.91
N VAL A 60 7.17 8.85 -2.70
CA VAL A 60 8.57 8.64 -3.13
C VAL A 60 8.72 8.81 -4.64
N CYS A 61 7.82 8.26 -5.44
CA CYS A 61 7.89 8.37 -6.90
C CYS A 61 7.68 9.80 -7.40
N ASN A 62 6.86 10.60 -6.72
CA ASN A 62 6.53 11.97 -7.11
C ASN A 62 7.55 13.01 -6.62
N GLU A 63 8.10 12.84 -5.42
CA GLU A 63 8.94 13.85 -4.77
C GLU A 63 10.45 13.60 -4.99
N VAL A 64 10.87 12.35 -5.16
CA VAL A 64 12.28 12.00 -5.29
C VAL A 64 12.65 11.80 -6.77
N LYS A 65 13.53 12.68 -7.27
CA LYS A 65 13.98 12.63 -8.67
C LYS A 65 14.83 11.39 -8.96
N GLY A 66 14.73 10.88 -10.19
CA GLY A 66 15.56 9.78 -10.68
C GLY A 66 15.10 8.39 -10.28
N ILE A 67 13.87 8.25 -9.77
CA ILE A 67 13.24 6.96 -9.51
C ILE A 67 12.34 6.60 -10.70
N ARG A 68 12.66 5.49 -11.35
CA ARG A 68 11.82 4.91 -12.41
C ARG A 68 10.73 4.01 -11.84
N GLU A 69 11.06 3.22 -10.83
CA GLU A 69 10.09 2.39 -10.11
C GLU A 69 10.46 2.29 -8.63
N VAL A 70 9.46 2.16 -7.78
CA VAL A 70 9.63 1.92 -6.35
C VAL A 70 8.69 0.81 -5.89
N TYR A 71 9.17 -0.04 -5.00
CA TYR A 71 8.40 -1.07 -4.33
C TYR A 71 8.57 -0.91 -2.83
N VAL A 72 7.45 -0.82 -2.11
CA VAL A 72 7.41 -0.62 -0.67
C VAL A 72 6.78 -1.86 -0.04
N LYS A 73 7.50 -2.47 0.92
CA LYS A 73 7.02 -3.60 1.71
C LYS A 73 7.16 -3.25 3.19
N ILE A 74 6.08 -3.42 3.94
CA ILE A 74 6.04 -3.10 5.37
C ILE A 74 5.64 -4.36 6.12
N LEU A 75 6.49 -4.78 7.06
CA LEU A 75 6.27 -5.97 7.88
C LEU A 75 6.02 -5.55 9.33
N SER A 76 4.90 -6.00 9.90
CA SER A 76 4.59 -5.85 11.33
C SER A 76 5.19 -6.99 12.15
N SER A 77 5.40 -6.74 13.45
CA SER A 77 5.51 -7.80 14.45
C SER A 77 4.25 -7.80 15.33
N ILE A 78 3.76 -8.99 15.71
CA ILE A 78 2.64 -9.10 16.64
C ILE A 78 3.00 -8.42 17.97
N GLY A 79 2.07 -7.63 18.51
CA GLY A 79 2.25 -6.91 19.78
C GLY A 79 3.07 -5.62 19.69
N LYS A 80 3.56 -5.23 18.50
CA LYS A 80 4.20 -3.93 18.29
C LYS A 80 3.18 -2.88 17.84
N PRO A 81 3.38 -1.59 18.22
CA PRO A 81 2.59 -0.49 17.69
C PRO A 81 2.62 -0.45 16.16
N ILE A 82 1.51 -0.04 15.53
CA ILE A 82 1.44 0.13 14.07
C ILE A 82 2.36 1.24 13.53
N THR A 83 2.85 2.11 14.41
CA THR A 83 3.86 3.15 14.13
C THR A 83 5.28 2.59 14.16
N GLU A 84 5.47 1.36 14.60
CA GLU A 84 6.77 0.67 14.72
C GLU A 84 6.79 -0.63 13.91
N PRO A 85 6.77 -0.55 12.57
CA PRO A 85 6.96 -1.73 11.73
C PRO A 85 8.32 -2.37 12.00
N GLN A 86 8.35 -3.70 11.95
CA GLN A 86 9.60 -4.46 12.09
C GLN A 86 10.59 -4.10 10.99
N ILE A 87 10.08 -3.95 9.76
CA ILE A 87 10.86 -3.64 8.57
C ILE A 87 10.00 -2.77 7.65
N VAL A 88 10.59 -1.68 7.15
CA VAL A 88 10.13 -0.99 5.94
C VAL A 88 11.19 -1.18 4.87
N SER A 89 10.89 -2.01 3.87
CA SER A 89 11.78 -2.35 2.77
C SER A 89 11.39 -1.54 1.54
N ILE A 90 12.33 -0.72 1.06
CA ILE A 90 12.19 0.08 -0.15
C ILE A 90 13.15 -0.46 -1.20
N HIS A 91 12.60 -0.90 -2.34
CA HIS A 91 13.39 -1.27 -3.51
C HIS A 91 13.15 -0.23 -4.60
N VAL A 92 14.22 0.31 -5.18
CA VAL A 92 14.14 1.33 -6.22
C VAL A 92 14.85 0.88 -7.48
N ASN A 93 14.22 1.13 -8.62
CA ASN A 93 14.86 1.11 -9.93
C ASN A 93 15.14 2.55 -10.33
N LEU A 94 16.42 2.89 -10.49
CA LEU A 94 16.85 4.26 -10.76
C LEU A 94 16.96 4.54 -12.25
N GLU A 95 16.77 5.81 -12.60
CA GLU A 95 17.14 6.34 -13.90
C GLU A 95 18.67 6.40 -14.06
N LYS A 96 19.14 6.45 -15.31
CA LYS A 96 20.58 6.57 -15.59
C LYS A 96 21.12 7.87 -15.00
N GLY A 97 22.28 7.80 -14.34
CA GLY A 97 22.94 8.95 -13.73
C GLY A 97 22.55 9.21 -12.27
N TYR A 98 21.56 8.49 -11.73
CA TYR A 98 21.22 8.53 -10.31
C TYR A 98 21.85 7.38 -9.55
N SER A 99 22.22 7.63 -8.30
CA SER A 99 22.69 6.59 -7.37
C SER A 99 21.89 6.61 -6.09
N LEU A 100 21.81 5.46 -5.40
CA LEU A 100 21.08 5.34 -4.15
C LEU A 100 21.61 6.31 -3.08
N ARG A 101 22.92 6.60 -3.09
CA ARG A 101 23.54 7.55 -2.16
C ARG A 101 22.97 8.97 -2.29
N ASN A 102 22.55 9.36 -3.50
CA ASN A 102 22.00 10.69 -3.75
C ASN A 102 20.59 10.87 -3.17
N ILE A 103 19.80 9.79 -3.10
CA ILE A 103 18.36 9.86 -2.84
C ILE A 103 17.91 9.16 -1.55
N ALA A 104 18.78 8.36 -0.93
CA ALA A 104 18.41 7.54 0.23
C ALA A 104 17.96 8.37 1.44
N ALA A 105 18.50 9.58 1.61
CA ALA A 105 18.09 10.47 2.69
C ALA A 105 16.65 10.96 2.48
N ASP A 106 16.29 11.36 1.27
CA ASP A 106 14.96 11.86 0.92
C ASP A 106 13.92 10.74 1.05
N ILE A 107 14.21 9.54 0.53
CA ILE A 107 13.35 8.36 0.69
C ILE A 107 13.13 8.05 2.17
N LYS A 108 14.18 8.06 2.99
CA LYS A 108 14.06 7.82 4.44
C LYS A 108 13.18 8.87 5.10
N SER A 109 13.34 10.14 4.76
CA SER A 109 12.53 11.23 5.31
C SER A 109 11.05 10.97 5.05
N ILE A 110 10.68 10.64 3.81
CA ILE A 110 9.29 10.32 3.44
C ILE A 110 8.79 9.10 4.22
N VAL A 111 9.57 8.02 4.27
CA VAL A 111 9.18 6.81 5.01
C VAL A 111 8.92 7.10 6.49
N TYR A 112 9.79 7.88 7.16
CA TYR A 112 9.59 8.25 8.55
C TYR A 112 8.35 9.12 8.74
N GLU A 113 8.13 10.09 7.86
CA GLU A 113 6.94 10.95 7.90
C GLU A 113 5.65 10.15 7.76
N GLU A 114 5.54 9.30 6.74
CA GLU A 114 4.34 8.51 6.48
C GLU A 114 4.08 7.48 7.61
N THR A 115 5.14 6.85 8.11
CA THR A 115 5.03 5.91 9.24
C THR A 115 4.58 6.61 10.52
N ALA A 116 5.12 7.81 10.82
CA ALA A 116 4.70 8.59 11.98
C ALA A 116 3.24 9.06 11.88
N ASN A 117 2.76 9.29 10.66
CA ASN A 117 1.40 9.74 10.38
C ASN A 117 0.39 8.61 10.15
N VAL A 118 0.79 7.34 10.27
CA VAL A 118 -0.05 6.17 9.94
C VAL A 118 -1.42 6.17 10.61
N GLN A 119 -1.53 6.72 11.83
CA GLN A 119 -2.79 6.79 12.57
C GLN A 119 -3.84 7.64 11.85
N LYS A 120 -3.43 8.68 11.09
CA LYS A 120 -4.32 9.53 10.29
C LYS A 120 -5.01 8.76 9.16
N LEU A 121 -4.44 7.64 8.72
CA LEU A 121 -5.07 6.79 7.70
C LEU A 121 -6.42 6.24 8.19
N THR A 122 -6.58 6.03 9.49
CA THR A 122 -7.85 5.53 10.06
C THR A 122 -9.03 6.42 9.69
N SER A 123 -8.94 7.72 9.98
CA SER A 123 -10.02 8.67 9.69
C SER A 123 -10.24 8.81 8.20
N GLN A 124 -9.17 8.87 7.41
CA GLN A 124 -9.26 8.97 5.95
C GLN A 124 -9.92 7.74 5.31
N ILE A 125 -9.67 6.54 5.84
CA ILE A 125 -10.36 5.32 5.40
C ILE A 125 -11.85 5.39 5.76
N ILE A 126 -12.20 5.84 6.96
CA ILE A 126 -13.59 5.96 7.41
C ILE A 126 -14.35 6.99 6.55
N GLU A 127 -13.68 8.08 6.18
CA GLU A 127 -14.20 9.12 5.29
C GLU A 127 -14.28 8.68 3.81
N GLY A 128 -13.82 7.47 3.46
CA GLY A 128 -13.87 6.97 2.09
C GLY A 128 -12.92 7.66 1.12
N LYS A 129 -11.85 8.29 1.61
CA LYS A 129 -10.88 9.04 0.78
C LYS A 129 -9.98 8.17 -0.07
N PHE A 130 -9.95 6.85 0.18
CA PHE A 130 -9.10 5.91 -0.54
C PHE A 130 -9.91 4.77 -1.10
N GLU A 131 -9.62 4.44 -2.36
CA GLU A 131 -9.96 3.15 -2.94
C GLU A 131 -9.12 2.06 -2.27
N LEU A 132 -9.76 0.93 -1.93
CA LEU A 132 -9.12 -0.17 -1.19
C LEU A 132 -9.02 -1.47 -1.99
N PHE A 133 -9.62 -1.51 -3.18
CA PHE A 133 -9.71 -2.60 -4.15
C PHE A 133 -10.26 -2.03 -5.45
#